data_AF-A0A1B1YPF7-F1
#
_entry.id   AF-A0A1B1YPF7-F1
#
_cell.length_a   1.000
_cell.length_b   1.000
_cell.length_c   1.000
_cell.angle_alpha   90.00
_cell.angle_beta   90.00
_cell.angle_gamma   90.00
#
_symmetry.space_group_name_H-M   'P 1'
#
loop_
_entity.id
_entity.type
_entity.pdbx_description
1 polymer ?
#
loop_
_entity_poly.entity_id
_entity_poly.type
_entity_poly.pdbx_seq_one_letter_code
_entity_poly.pdbx_strand_id
1 'polypeptide(L)'
;MAFFRRKRMRTVLLSMLISLLVIILFSVAYCIFRQRLGRTVNEYEENLEKLRLDLYSLNRLVYIPKQDIPSGTVLTRDMFDIVEMKLNIPQAEFIDETDMGKVNMIYLPAGTPVLKMTVADEKLPDDLRELEFNMFLVQSNQKKGDFVDVRIVFPNGENYIVLSKKKIVDIIPEENTIRLWLDETEIHNISSAIIDAYIHPGTKLYVTKYVMPELQEAAIPFYAANEAVLNLMHKDPNIVEKASDALARELRASLERNLNSVAAENIGRVSSGVSEEMSKSKKIIQPTENSDSDTNTYTNHENSEETEFYN
;
A
#
# COMPACT_ATOMS: atom_id res chain seq x y z
N MET A 1 -50.16 -7.36 102.18
CA MET A 1 -49.29 -6.79 101.11
C MET A 1 -48.38 -7.83 100.43
N ALA A 2 -48.80 -9.09 100.26
CA ALA A 2 -47.96 -10.11 99.61
C ALA A 2 -48.16 -10.20 98.07
N PHE A 3 -49.28 -9.67 97.56
CA PHE A 3 -49.63 -9.75 96.12
C PHE A 3 -48.85 -8.75 95.24
N PHE A 4 -48.44 -7.59 95.80
CA PHE A 4 -47.74 -6.53 95.06
C PHE A 4 -46.25 -6.80 94.82
N ARG A 5 -45.58 -7.53 95.72
CA ARG A 5 -44.15 -7.92 95.56
C ARG A 5 -43.94 -8.95 94.45
N ARG A 6 -44.89 -9.88 94.26
CA ARG A 6 -44.82 -10.93 93.22
C ARG A 6 -45.02 -10.36 91.80
N LYS A 7 -45.86 -9.31 91.65
CA LYS A 7 -46.12 -8.62 90.38
C LYS A 7 -44.94 -7.73 89.96
N ARG A 8 -44.32 -7.00 90.89
CA ARG A 8 -43.14 -6.15 90.66
C ARG A 8 -41.86 -6.95 90.35
N MET A 9 -41.67 -8.10 90.99
CA MET A 9 -40.56 -9.02 90.66
C MET A 9 -40.75 -9.68 89.30
N ARG A 10 -41.98 -10.05 88.91
CA ARG A 10 -42.27 -10.58 87.57
C ARG A 10 -42.02 -9.56 86.47
N THR A 11 -42.36 -8.28 86.66
CA THR A 11 -42.09 -7.23 85.65
C THR A 11 -40.60 -6.92 85.50
N VAL A 12 -39.81 -6.96 86.58
CA VAL A 12 -38.34 -6.78 86.53
C VAL A 12 -37.65 -7.97 85.85
N LEU A 13 -38.09 -9.20 86.15
CA LEU A 13 -37.61 -10.39 85.45
C LEU A 13 -38.01 -10.38 83.97
N LEU A 14 -39.21 -9.91 83.63
CA LEU A 14 -39.66 -9.79 82.24
C LEU A 14 -38.83 -8.74 81.48
N SER A 15 -38.53 -7.58 82.08
CA SER A 15 -37.69 -6.55 81.44
C SER A 15 -36.24 -7.00 81.26
N MET A 16 -35.69 -7.78 82.20
CA MET A 16 -34.37 -8.39 82.04
C MET A 16 -34.34 -9.45 80.93
N LEU A 17 -35.42 -10.23 80.79
CA LEU A 17 -35.54 -11.21 79.71
C LEU A 17 -35.61 -10.51 78.34
N ILE A 18 -36.37 -9.42 78.24
CA ILE A 18 -36.50 -8.63 77.02
C ILE A 18 -35.17 -7.97 76.63
N SER A 19 -34.44 -7.38 77.58
CA SER A 19 -33.13 -6.78 77.28
C SER A 19 -32.10 -7.81 76.83
N LEU A 20 -32.09 -9.01 77.43
CA LEU A 20 -31.25 -10.12 76.99
C LEU A 20 -31.58 -10.54 75.55
N LEU A 21 -32.86 -10.61 75.21
CA LEU A 21 -33.32 -11.01 73.87
C LEU A 21 -32.91 -9.96 72.81
N VAL A 22 -32.98 -8.67 73.13
CA VAL A 22 -32.50 -7.59 72.26
C VAL A 22 -30.98 -7.67 72.03
N ILE A 23 -30.20 -7.95 73.08
CA ILE A 23 -28.73 -8.12 72.95
C ILE A 23 -28.39 -9.30 72.05
N ILE A 24 -29.10 -10.42 72.18
CA ILE A 24 -28.91 -11.60 71.30
C ILE A 24 -29.23 -11.23 69.85
N LEU A 25 -30.34 -10.52 69.60
CA LEU A 25 -30.74 -10.07 68.27
C LEU A 25 -29.69 -9.16 67.62
N PHE A 26 -29.17 -8.19 68.36
CA PHE A 26 -28.09 -7.30 67.90
C PHE A 26 -26.79 -8.07 67.62
N SER A 27 -26.44 -9.04 68.48
CA SER A 27 -25.25 -9.88 68.28
C SER A 27 -25.36 -10.74 67.02
N VAL A 28 -26.54 -11.35 66.77
CA VAL A 28 -26.80 -12.11 65.54
C VAL A 28 -26.78 -11.21 64.31
N ALA A 29 -27.42 -10.04 64.36
CA ALA A 29 -27.39 -9.07 63.28
C ALA A 29 -25.97 -8.58 62.97
N TYR A 30 -25.16 -8.31 64.01
CA TYR A 30 -23.76 -7.95 63.88
C TYR A 30 -22.92 -9.08 63.25
N CYS A 31 -23.17 -10.34 63.63
CA CYS A 31 -22.50 -11.49 63.06
C CYS A 31 -22.83 -11.67 61.57
N ILE A 32 -24.11 -11.54 61.19
CA ILE A 32 -24.55 -11.59 59.78
C ILE A 32 -23.94 -10.44 58.99
N PHE A 33 -23.92 -9.23 59.55
CA PHE A 33 -23.30 -8.07 58.92
C PHE A 33 -21.81 -8.30 58.68
N ARG A 34 -21.08 -8.82 59.69
CA ARG A 34 -19.65 -9.17 59.57
C ARG A 34 -19.41 -10.26 58.53
N GLN A 35 -20.25 -11.29 58.46
CA GLN A 35 -20.16 -12.33 57.43
C GLN A 35 -20.42 -11.78 56.02
N ARG A 36 -21.43 -10.91 55.85
CA ARG A 36 -21.70 -10.26 54.56
C ARG A 36 -20.53 -9.39 54.13
N LEU A 37 -19.99 -8.59 55.06
CA LEU A 37 -18.81 -7.75 54.78
C LEU A 37 -17.62 -8.60 54.31
N GLY A 38 -17.34 -9.71 54.99
CA GLY A 38 -16.26 -10.63 54.61
C GLY A 38 -16.46 -11.25 53.22
N ARG A 39 -17.70 -11.68 52.90
CA ARG A 39 -18.01 -12.21 51.56
C ARG A 39 -17.80 -11.18 50.46
N THR A 40 -18.28 -9.95 50.68
CA THR A 40 -18.13 -8.86 49.72
C THR A 40 -16.66 -8.48 49.50
N VAL A 41 -15.86 -8.41 50.57
CA VAL A 41 -14.41 -8.13 50.44
C VAL A 41 -13.70 -9.23 49.68
N ASN A 42 -13.95 -10.51 50.01
CA ASN A 42 -13.33 -11.63 49.32
C ASN A 42 -13.66 -11.65 47.82
N GLU A 43 -14.91 -11.34 47.45
CA GLU A 43 -15.33 -11.27 46.04
C GLU A 43 -14.61 -10.13 45.29
N TYR A 44 -14.42 -8.98 45.93
CA TYR A 44 -13.61 -7.89 45.35
C TYR A 44 -12.14 -8.28 45.21
N GLU A 45 -11.55 -8.94 46.21
CA GLU A 45 -10.17 -9.42 46.15
C GLU A 45 -9.97 -10.42 45.01
N GLU A 46 -10.87 -11.39 44.86
CA GLU A 46 -10.82 -12.38 43.77
C GLU A 46 -10.97 -11.71 42.39
N ASN A 47 -11.91 -10.78 42.24
CA ASN A 47 -12.09 -10.05 40.99
C ASN A 47 -10.87 -9.18 40.64
N LEU A 48 -10.22 -8.60 41.65
CA LEU A 48 -9.03 -7.78 41.48
C LEU A 48 -7.80 -8.63 41.13
N GLU A 49 -7.73 -9.86 41.64
CA GLU A 49 -6.73 -10.85 41.24
C GLU A 49 -6.95 -11.31 39.79
N LYS A 50 -8.18 -11.66 39.41
CA LYS A 50 -8.52 -12.01 38.02
C LYS A 50 -8.16 -10.88 37.06
N LEU A 51 -8.54 -9.64 37.37
CA LEU A 51 -8.23 -8.49 36.54
C LEU A 51 -6.72 -8.26 36.43
N ARG A 52 -5.95 -8.49 37.50
CA ARG A 52 -4.49 -8.44 37.45
C ARG A 52 -3.94 -9.49 36.50
N LEU A 53 -4.39 -10.74 36.61
CA LEU A 53 -3.99 -11.83 35.72
C LEU A 53 -4.33 -11.53 34.26
N ASP A 54 -5.53 -11.03 34.00
CA ASP A 54 -5.96 -10.59 32.67
C ASP A 54 -5.02 -9.50 32.14
N LEU A 55 -4.73 -8.47 32.94
CA LEU A 55 -3.79 -7.42 32.54
C LEU A 55 -2.35 -7.93 32.32
N TYR A 56 -1.88 -8.92 33.08
CA TYR A 56 -0.58 -9.56 32.84
C TYR A 56 -0.58 -10.36 31.54
N SER A 57 -1.68 -11.03 31.21
CA SER A 57 -1.83 -11.79 29.97
C SER A 57 -1.81 -10.91 28.71
N LEU A 58 -1.95 -9.59 28.86
CA LEU A 58 -1.93 -8.60 27.78
C LEU A 58 -0.55 -7.98 27.55
N ASN A 59 0.46 -8.27 28.38
CA ASN A 59 1.80 -7.76 28.15
C ASN A 59 2.36 -8.33 26.82
N ARG A 60 2.83 -7.44 25.94
CA ARG A 60 3.46 -7.76 24.66
C ARG A 60 4.82 -7.07 24.60
N LEU A 61 5.80 -7.78 24.05
CA LEU A 61 7.09 -7.22 23.72
C LEU A 61 7.04 -6.80 22.25
N VAL A 62 7.13 -5.50 21.97
CA VAL A 62 6.93 -4.99 20.61
C VAL A 62 8.09 -4.11 20.17
N TYR A 63 8.35 -4.14 18.86
CA TYR A 63 9.29 -3.22 18.21
C TYR A 63 8.55 -1.94 17.84
N ILE A 64 9.13 -0.81 18.24
CA ILE A 64 8.59 0.53 18.03
C ILE A 64 9.63 1.36 17.27
N PRO A 65 9.28 1.99 16.14
CA PRO A 65 10.21 2.84 15.41
C PRO A 65 10.66 4.03 16.26
N LYS A 66 11.98 4.29 16.28
CA LYS A 66 12.57 5.49 16.93
C LYS A 66 12.22 6.78 16.21
N GLN A 67 12.04 6.68 14.89
CA GLN A 67 11.68 7.76 13.98
C GLN A 67 10.68 7.23 12.96
N ASP A 68 10.05 8.14 12.22
CA ASP A 68 9.14 7.77 11.14
C ASP A 68 9.88 7.00 10.04
N ILE A 69 9.32 5.85 9.63
CA ILE A 69 9.89 5.00 8.57
C ILE A 69 8.98 5.05 7.33
N PRO A 70 9.46 5.55 6.19
CA PRO A 70 8.68 5.58 4.95
C PRO A 70 8.45 4.16 4.41
N SER A 71 7.39 3.96 3.62
CA SER A 71 7.15 2.67 2.97
C SER A 71 8.27 2.30 1.99
N GLY A 72 8.57 1.01 1.87
CA GLY A 72 9.64 0.47 1.02
C GLY A 72 11.03 0.48 1.65
N THR A 73 11.14 0.72 2.96
CA THR A 73 12.39 0.70 3.73
C THR A 73 12.71 -0.71 4.23
N VAL A 74 13.97 -1.14 4.08
CA VAL A 74 14.49 -2.36 4.69
C VAL A 74 14.64 -2.15 6.20
N LEU A 75 13.98 -3.00 6.99
CA LEU A 75 13.98 -2.89 8.44
C LEU A 75 15.30 -3.37 9.03
N THR A 76 15.97 -2.51 9.79
CA THR A 76 17.18 -2.87 10.54
C THR A 76 16.94 -2.72 12.04
N ARG A 77 17.63 -3.53 12.86
CA ARG A 77 17.43 -3.56 14.32
C ARG A 77 17.61 -2.19 14.98
N ASP A 78 18.53 -1.37 14.49
CA ASP A 78 18.85 -0.06 15.05
C ASP A 78 17.75 0.98 14.88
N MET A 79 16.79 0.77 13.95
CA MET A 79 15.63 1.64 13.76
C MET A 79 14.59 1.54 14.89
N PHE A 80 14.68 0.52 15.73
CA PHE A 80 13.63 0.18 16.69
C PHE A 80 14.11 0.24 18.14
N ASP A 81 13.19 0.59 19.02
CA ASP A 81 13.24 0.29 20.44
C ASP A 81 12.31 -0.89 20.74
N ILE A 82 12.71 -1.72 21.70
CA ILE A 82 11.89 -2.85 22.17
C ILE A 82 11.22 -2.42 23.47
N VAL A 83 9.88 -2.40 23.46
CA VAL A 83 9.08 -1.90 24.57
C VAL A 83 8.06 -2.95 24.99
N GLU A 84 7.86 -3.10 26.30
CA GLU A 84 6.77 -3.90 26.85
C GLU A 84 5.51 -3.04 27.00
N MET A 85 4.40 -3.45 26.40
CA MET A 85 3.13 -2.72 26.49
C MET A 85 1.93 -3.65 26.54
N LYS A 86 0.82 -3.16 27.11
CA LYS A 86 -0.42 -3.91 27.25
C LYS A 86 -1.26 -3.80 25.98
N LEU A 87 -1.37 -4.90 25.22
CA LEU A 87 -2.11 -4.96 23.96
C LEU A 87 -2.98 -6.22 23.88
N ASN A 88 -4.17 -6.07 23.31
CA ASN A 88 -5.11 -7.18 23.09
C ASN A 88 -4.85 -7.94 21.77
N ILE A 89 -3.78 -7.61 21.06
CA ILE A 89 -3.35 -8.30 19.84
C ILE A 89 -2.38 -9.42 20.26
N PRO A 90 -2.46 -10.65 19.72
CA PRO A 90 -1.52 -11.72 20.02
C PRO A 90 -0.06 -11.35 19.72
N GLN A 91 0.89 -11.85 20.52
CA GLN A 91 2.33 -11.59 20.31
C GLN A 91 2.82 -11.95 18.91
N ALA A 92 2.26 -13.03 18.32
CA ALA A 92 2.64 -13.53 17.00
C ALA A 92 2.33 -12.55 15.85
N GLU A 93 1.44 -11.59 16.06
CA GLU A 93 1.08 -10.59 15.04
C GLU A 93 2.05 -9.42 15.00
N PHE A 94 2.92 -9.26 16.01
CA PHE A 94 3.95 -8.23 16.03
C PHE A 94 5.21 -8.74 15.35
N ILE A 95 5.94 -7.83 14.70
CA ILE A 95 7.25 -8.17 14.15
C ILE A 95 8.20 -8.64 15.26
N ASP A 96 9.10 -9.53 14.90
CA ASP A 96 10.17 -9.99 15.76
C ASP A 96 11.52 -9.91 15.05
N GLU A 97 12.56 -10.47 15.67
CA GLU A 97 13.90 -10.43 15.11
C GLU A 97 14.03 -11.11 13.73
N THR A 98 13.17 -12.07 13.41
CA THR A 98 13.15 -12.75 12.11
C THR A 98 12.62 -11.86 10.99
N ASP A 99 11.96 -10.76 11.34
CA ASP A 99 11.47 -9.77 10.39
C ASP A 99 12.50 -8.67 10.08
N MET A 100 13.67 -8.68 10.73
CA MET A 100 14.77 -7.78 10.39
C MET A 100 15.34 -8.19 9.02
N GLY A 101 15.48 -7.21 8.12
CA GLY A 101 15.85 -7.41 6.71
C GLY A 101 14.65 -7.49 5.76
N LYS A 102 13.42 -7.57 6.28
CA LYS A 102 12.19 -7.43 5.50
C LYS A 102 11.92 -5.96 5.15
N VAL A 103 11.05 -5.74 4.19
CA VAL A 103 10.66 -4.40 3.72
C VAL A 103 9.28 -4.03 4.26
N ASN A 104 9.10 -2.81 4.77
CA ASN A 104 7.77 -2.36 5.17
C ASN A 104 6.91 -1.98 3.95
N MET A 105 5.68 -2.47 3.92
CA MET A 105 4.73 -2.19 2.83
C MET A 105 4.04 -0.82 2.99
N ILE A 106 3.94 -0.33 4.22
CA ILE A 106 3.27 0.93 4.56
C ILE A 106 4.19 1.84 5.39
N TYR A 107 3.84 3.12 5.48
CA TYR A 107 4.47 4.07 6.38
C TYR A 107 4.31 3.64 7.84
N LEU A 108 5.41 3.65 8.61
CA LEU A 108 5.42 3.29 10.03
C LEU A 108 5.75 4.52 10.87
N PRO A 109 4.79 5.08 11.63
CA PRO A 109 5.03 6.23 12.49
C PRO A 109 5.89 5.86 13.71
N ALA A 110 6.73 6.81 14.14
CA ALA A 110 7.49 6.72 15.38
C ALA A 110 6.57 6.43 16.57
N GLY A 111 7.02 5.60 17.51
CA GLY A 111 6.23 5.32 18.72
C GLY A 111 5.12 4.27 18.56
N THR A 112 4.87 3.74 17.35
CA THR A 112 3.76 2.80 17.09
C THR A 112 4.24 1.35 16.94
N PRO A 113 3.60 0.37 17.59
CA PRO A 113 3.93 -1.05 17.44
C PRO A 113 3.75 -1.54 16.00
N VAL A 114 4.74 -2.26 15.48
CA VAL A 114 4.72 -2.75 14.10
C VAL A 114 4.20 -4.18 14.03
N LEU A 115 3.26 -4.42 13.11
CA LEU A 115 2.61 -5.71 12.89
C LEU A 115 3.27 -6.47 11.73
N LYS A 116 3.30 -7.80 11.78
CA LYS A 116 3.84 -8.66 10.71
C LYS A 116 3.15 -8.44 9.36
N MET A 117 1.85 -8.15 9.38
CA MET A 117 1.09 -7.85 8.16
C MET A 117 1.54 -6.56 7.43
N THR A 118 2.43 -5.77 8.03
CA THR A 118 2.95 -4.54 7.44
C THR A 118 4.34 -4.71 6.81
N VAL A 119 4.91 -5.92 6.88
CA VAL A 119 6.25 -6.24 6.36
C VAL A 119 6.18 -7.38 5.34
N ALA A 120 7.07 -7.35 4.35
CA ALA A 120 7.19 -8.36 3.30
C ALA A 120 8.63 -8.84 3.15
N ASP A 121 8.81 -10.11 2.78
CA ASP A 121 10.11 -10.77 2.59
C ASP A 121 10.91 -10.26 1.37
N GLU A 122 10.44 -9.21 0.69
CA GLU A 122 10.99 -8.74 -0.58
C GLU A 122 12.38 -8.11 -0.37
N LYS A 123 13.39 -8.97 -0.25
CA LYS A 123 14.77 -8.58 -0.51
C LYS A 123 14.81 -8.15 -1.97
N LEU A 124 15.07 -6.87 -2.21
CA LEU A 124 15.33 -6.36 -3.55
C LEU A 124 16.38 -7.27 -4.21
N PRO A 125 16.11 -7.84 -5.39
CA PRO A 125 17.10 -8.61 -6.13
C PRO A 125 18.37 -7.79 -6.35
N ASP A 126 19.55 -8.38 -6.12
CA ASP A 126 20.83 -7.66 -6.26
C ASP A 126 21.10 -7.20 -7.72
N ASP A 127 20.37 -7.78 -8.69
CA ASP A 127 20.42 -7.48 -10.12
C ASP A 127 19.45 -6.38 -10.57
N LEU A 128 18.65 -5.81 -9.67
CA LEU A 128 17.72 -4.73 -10.02
C LEU A 128 18.47 -3.44 -10.39
N ARG A 129 18.12 -2.81 -11.52
CA ARG A 129 18.70 -1.55 -11.99
C ARG A 129 17.62 -0.54 -12.30
N GLU A 130 17.90 0.72 -11.97
CA GLU A 130 17.08 1.84 -12.40
C GLU A 130 17.46 2.25 -13.82
N LEU A 131 16.48 2.27 -14.70
CA LEU A 131 16.64 2.69 -16.09
C LEU A 131 15.58 3.71 -16.47
N GLU A 132 16.01 4.62 -17.34
CA GLU A 132 15.23 5.73 -17.83
C GLU A 132 14.83 5.48 -19.30
N PHE A 133 13.55 5.68 -19.62
CA PHE A 133 13.01 5.47 -20.95
C PHE A 133 12.20 6.68 -21.40
N ASN A 134 12.47 7.16 -22.62
CA ASN A 134 11.72 8.25 -23.26
C ASN A 134 10.89 7.78 -24.47
N MET A 135 10.96 6.48 -24.80
CA MET A 135 10.38 5.89 -26.00
C MET A 135 8.99 5.29 -25.81
N PHE A 136 8.50 5.20 -24.57
CA PHE A 136 7.18 4.65 -24.30
C PHE A 136 6.09 5.71 -24.44
N LEU A 137 4.93 5.33 -24.96
CA LEU A 137 3.74 6.15 -24.90
C LEU A 137 3.18 6.08 -23.46
N VAL A 138 3.51 7.10 -22.68
CA VAL A 138 3.04 7.29 -21.30
C VAL A 138 1.65 7.92 -21.31
N GLN A 139 0.77 7.49 -20.41
CA GLN A 139 -0.61 8.01 -20.33
C GLN A 139 -0.64 9.26 -19.44
N SER A 140 -1.48 10.25 -19.79
CA SER A 140 -1.54 11.55 -19.09
C SER A 140 -1.95 11.49 -17.61
N ASN A 141 -2.56 10.38 -17.18
CA ASN A 141 -3.01 10.17 -15.80
C ASN A 141 -2.03 9.35 -14.95
N GLN A 142 -0.89 8.94 -15.51
CA GLN A 142 0.14 8.18 -14.80
C GLN A 142 0.97 9.09 -13.90
N LYS A 143 1.31 8.58 -12.72
CA LYS A 143 2.06 9.29 -11.68
C LYS A 143 3.13 8.40 -11.07
N LYS A 144 4.11 9.02 -10.44
CA LYS A 144 5.08 8.33 -9.58
C LYS A 144 4.37 7.43 -8.57
N GLY A 145 4.85 6.19 -8.43
CA GLY A 145 4.30 5.17 -7.55
C GLY A 145 3.22 4.29 -8.16
N ASP A 146 2.69 4.63 -9.35
CA ASP A 146 1.75 3.76 -10.06
C ASP A 146 2.42 2.45 -10.49
N PHE A 147 1.65 1.38 -10.58
CA PHE A 147 2.10 0.12 -11.18
C PHE A 147 1.59 0.01 -12.61
N VAL A 148 2.44 -0.49 -13.50
CA VAL A 148 2.18 -0.52 -14.94
C VAL A 148 2.68 -1.79 -15.62
N ASP A 149 2.02 -2.18 -16.70
CA ASP A 149 2.59 -3.08 -17.70
C ASP A 149 3.23 -2.26 -18.83
N VAL A 150 4.36 -2.71 -19.35
CA VAL A 150 4.92 -2.21 -20.61
C VAL A 150 4.55 -3.18 -21.72
N ARG A 151 3.93 -2.65 -22.79
CA ARG A 151 3.35 -3.44 -23.87
C ARG A 151 3.85 -2.98 -25.22
N ILE A 152 3.97 -3.93 -26.14
CA ILE A 152 4.28 -3.68 -27.56
C ILE A 152 3.10 -4.10 -28.43
N VAL A 153 2.68 -3.22 -29.33
CA VAL A 153 1.65 -3.51 -30.33
C VAL A 153 2.24 -3.35 -31.72
N PHE A 154 2.13 -4.40 -32.52
CA PHE A 154 2.60 -4.44 -33.90
C PHE A 154 1.52 -3.97 -34.90
N PRO A 155 1.88 -3.66 -36.16
CA PRO A 155 0.94 -3.15 -37.16
C PRO A 155 -0.17 -4.12 -37.56
N ASN A 156 0.04 -5.42 -37.33
CA ASN A 156 -0.96 -6.48 -37.52
C ASN A 156 -1.98 -6.56 -36.37
N GLY A 157 -1.83 -5.75 -35.31
CA GLY A 157 -2.69 -5.73 -34.14
C GLY A 157 -2.29 -6.71 -33.04
N GLU A 158 -1.22 -7.49 -33.23
CA GLU A 158 -0.69 -8.34 -32.16
C GLU A 158 -0.16 -7.47 -31.01
N ASN A 159 -0.56 -7.82 -29.79
CA ASN A 159 -0.30 -7.05 -28.59
C ASN A 159 0.31 -7.96 -27.53
N TYR A 160 1.52 -7.63 -27.09
CA TYR A 160 2.29 -8.43 -26.15
C TYR A 160 2.62 -7.63 -24.90
N ILE A 161 2.63 -8.33 -23.76
CA ILE A 161 3.15 -7.80 -22.50
C ILE A 161 4.64 -8.12 -22.46
N VAL A 162 5.46 -7.06 -22.42
CA VAL A 162 6.93 -7.15 -22.39
C VAL A 162 7.42 -7.17 -20.95
N LEU A 163 6.93 -6.24 -20.13
CA LEU A 163 7.22 -6.13 -18.71
C LEU A 163 5.89 -6.06 -17.96
N SER A 164 5.77 -6.76 -16.84
CA SER A 164 4.53 -6.75 -16.05
C SER A 164 4.70 -6.15 -14.66
N LYS A 165 3.67 -5.40 -14.24
CA LYS A 165 3.50 -4.86 -12.88
C LYS A 165 4.74 -4.14 -12.36
N LYS A 166 5.33 -3.28 -13.19
CA LYS A 166 6.47 -2.43 -12.82
C LYS A 166 6.01 -1.17 -12.11
N LYS A 167 6.69 -0.80 -11.03
CA LYS A 167 6.42 0.43 -10.31
C LYS A 167 7.12 1.60 -11.02
N ILE A 168 6.38 2.68 -11.24
CA ILE A 168 6.93 3.94 -11.71
C ILE A 168 7.74 4.56 -10.57
N VAL A 169 9.05 4.59 -10.71
CA VAL A 169 9.97 5.19 -9.72
C VAL A 169 9.91 6.70 -9.82
N ASP A 170 9.90 7.19 -11.05
CA ASP A 170 9.77 8.61 -11.36
C ASP A 170 9.19 8.80 -12.76
N ILE A 171 8.63 9.97 -13.00
CA ILE A 171 8.07 10.37 -14.29
C ILE A 171 8.35 11.86 -14.51
N ILE A 172 8.88 12.19 -15.68
CA ILE A 172 9.10 13.56 -16.15
C ILE A 172 8.21 13.74 -17.39
N PRO A 173 6.95 14.19 -17.20
CA PRO A 173 5.99 14.33 -18.27
C PRO A 173 6.51 15.19 -19.44
N GLU A 174 7.21 16.27 -19.12
CA GLU A 174 7.72 17.24 -20.08
C GLU A 174 8.68 16.61 -21.09
N GLU A 175 9.40 15.57 -20.68
CA GLU A 175 10.36 14.85 -21.53
C GLU A 175 9.82 13.52 -22.06
N ASN A 176 8.57 13.17 -21.70
CA ASN A 176 7.98 11.84 -21.90
C ASN A 176 8.88 10.72 -21.31
N THR A 177 9.49 11.01 -20.16
CA THR A 177 10.49 10.15 -19.56
C THR A 177 9.93 9.45 -18.34
N ILE A 178 10.16 8.14 -18.25
CA ILE A 178 9.73 7.29 -17.14
C ILE A 178 10.92 6.49 -16.60
N ARG A 179 11.02 6.38 -15.28
CA ARG A 179 12.03 5.56 -14.61
C ARG A 179 11.40 4.32 -14.01
N LEU A 180 11.98 3.17 -14.34
CA LEU A 180 11.55 1.86 -13.90
C LEU A 180 12.73 1.10 -13.31
N TRP A 181 12.44 0.21 -12.37
CA TRP A 181 13.40 -0.77 -11.89
C TRP A 181 13.19 -2.09 -12.61
N LEU A 182 14.25 -2.59 -13.26
CA LEU A 182 14.23 -3.80 -14.08
C LEU A 182 15.35 -4.74 -13.64
N ASP A 183 15.09 -6.05 -13.72
CA ASP A 183 16.12 -7.08 -13.62
C ASP A 183 16.85 -7.29 -14.96
N GLU A 184 17.92 -8.08 -14.98
CA GLU A 184 18.73 -8.28 -16.20
C GLU A 184 17.92 -8.92 -17.34
N THR A 185 17.03 -9.87 -17.03
CA THR A 185 16.17 -10.55 -18.02
C THR A 185 15.22 -9.54 -18.68
N GLU A 186 14.66 -8.66 -17.87
CA GLU A 186 13.75 -7.58 -18.28
C GLU A 186 14.46 -6.53 -19.13
N ILE A 187 15.70 -6.19 -18.79
CA ILE A 187 16.55 -5.28 -19.56
C ILE A 187 16.76 -5.82 -20.98
N HIS A 188 17.08 -7.10 -21.12
CA HIS A 188 17.23 -7.75 -22.43
C HIS A 188 15.92 -7.77 -23.21
N ASN A 189 14.81 -8.14 -22.56
CA ASN A 189 13.49 -8.20 -23.19
C ASN A 189 13.03 -6.83 -23.70
N ILE A 190 13.12 -5.78 -22.87
CA ILE A 190 12.71 -4.44 -23.28
C ILE A 190 13.62 -3.90 -24.37
N SER A 191 14.93 -4.17 -24.30
CA SER A 191 15.88 -3.79 -25.35
C SER A 191 15.51 -4.42 -26.69
N SER A 192 15.14 -5.71 -26.71
CA SER A 192 14.64 -6.35 -27.94
C SER A 192 13.36 -5.70 -28.44
N ALA A 193 12.41 -5.38 -27.56
CA ALA A 193 11.13 -4.79 -27.94
C ALA A 193 11.30 -3.37 -28.51
N ILE A 194 12.24 -2.59 -27.98
CA ILE A 194 12.60 -1.25 -28.48
C ILE A 194 13.13 -1.35 -29.91
N ILE A 195 14.05 -2.28 -30.15
CA ILE A 195 14.61 -2.49 -31.49
C ILE A 195 13.53 -2.94 -32.47
N ASP A 196 12.66 -3.85 -32.07
CA ASP A 196 11.51 -4.27 -32.91
C ASP A 196 10.60 -3.09 -33.24
N ALA A 197 10.33 -2.21 -32.27
CA ALA A 197 9.52 -1.02 -32.49
C ALA A 197 10.15 -0.05 -33.50
N TYR A 198 11.48 0.00 -33.58
CA TYR A 198 12.19 0.83 -34.55
C TYR A 198 12.33 0.17 -35.93
N ILE A 199 12.42 -1.15 -35.99
CA ILE A 199 12.53 -1.90 -37.25
C ILE A 199 11.18 -1.98 -37.96
N HIS A 200 10.08 -2.12 -37.23
CA HIS A 200 8.74 -2.32 -37.80
C HIS A 200 7.89 -1.04 -37.71
N PRO A 201 7.71 -0.29 -38.81
CA PRO A 201 6.94 0.95 -38.79
C PRO A 201 5.50 0.72 -38.36
N GLY A 202 4.94 1.63 -37.56
CA GLY A 202 3.58 1.49 -37.01
C GLY A 202 3.50 0.59 -35.77
N THR A 203 4.63 0.12 -35.24
CA THR A 203 4.70 -0.52 -33.93
C THR A 203 4.72 0.54 -32.83
N LYS A 204 4.06 0.28 -31.70
CA LYS A 204 4.07 1.17 -30.54
C LYS A 204 4.41 0.44 -29.25
N LEU A 205 5.28 1.07 -28.45
CA LEU A 205 5.52 0.73 -27.06
C LEU A 205 4.72 1.67 -26.18
N TYR A 206 3.92 1.13 -25.26
CA TYR A 206 3.07 1.93 -24.39
C TYR A 206 2.93 1.33 -23.00
N VAL A 207 2.55 2.19 -22.05
CA VAL A 207 2.47 1.84 -20.63
C VAL A 207 1.01 1.80 -20.20
N THR A 208 0.59 0.71 -19.55
CA THR A 208 -0.80 0.53 -19.08
C THR A 208 -0.86 0.48 -17.57
N LYS A 209 -1.64 1.35 -16.94
CA LYS A 209 -1.77 1.46 -15.47
C LYS A 209 -2.70 0.39 -14.87
N TYR A 210 -2.28 -0.16 -13.73
CA TYR A 210 -3.11 -0.99 -12.85
C TYR A 210 -4.10 -0.13 -12.07
N VAL A 211 -5.36 -0.59 -11.97
CA VAL A 211 -6.42 0.17 -11.30
C VAL A 211 -6.36 0.00 -9.78
N MET A 212 -6.09 -1.23 -9.32
CA MET A 212 -5.94 -1.59 -7.91
C MET A 212 -4.78 -2.58 -7.79
N PRO A 213 -3.54 -2.10 -7.82
CA PRO A 213 -2.36 -2.95 -7.95
C PRO A 213 -2.18 -3.93 -6.79
N GLU A 214 -2.74 -3.65 -5.61
CA GLU A 214 -2.69 -4.52 -4.44
C GLU A 214 -3.60 -5.75 -4.59
N LEU A 215 -4.70 -5.63 -5.35
CA LEU A 215 -5.67 -6.71 -5.55
C LEU A 215 -5.49 -7.45 -6.88
N GLN A 216 -4.69 -6.90 -7.79
CA GLN A 216 -4.47 -7.45 -9.12
C GLN A 216 -3.16 -8.22 -9.16
N GLU A 217 -3.22 -9.50 -9.53
CA GLU A 217 -2.02 -10.29 -9.82
C GLU A 217 -1.28 -9.72 -11.04
N ALA A 218 0.04 -9.91 -11.08
CA ALA A 218 0.83 -9.50 -12.24
C ALA A 218 0.42 -10.32 -13.46
N ALA A 219 0.31 -9.67 -14.62
CA ALA A 219 0.11 -10.38 -15.86
C ALA A 219 1.37 -11.17 -16.24
N ILE A 220 1.20 -12.29 -16.94
CA ILE A 220 2.34 -13.10 -17.39
C ILE A 220 2.91 -12.47 -18.67
N PRO A 221 4.17 -11.99 -18.69
CA PRO A 221 4.80 -11.52 -19.92
C PRO A 221 4.92 -12.66 -20.93
N PHE A 222 4.60 -12.40 -22.19
CA PHE A 222 4.62 -13.40 -23.25
C PHE A 222 5.19 -12.86 -24.57
N TYR A 223 5.95 -11.77 -24.48
CA TYR A 223 6.75 -11.26 -25.59
C TYR A 223 7.97 -12.16 -25.83
N ALA A 224 8.21 -12.52 -27.10
CA ALA A 224 9.37 -13.30 -27.50
C ALA A 224 10.46 -12.39 -28.06
N ALA A 225 11.56 -12.25 -27.30
CA ALA A 225 12.74 -11.51 -27.74
C ALA A 225 13.35 -12.09 -29.02
N ASN A 226 14.13 -11.27 -29.71
CA ASN A 226 14.83 -11.69 -30.93
C ASN A 226 15.86 -12.81 -30.64
N GLU A 227 16.21 -13.57 -31.66
CA GLU A 227 17.07 -14.76 -31.49
C GLU A 227 18.47 -14.41 -30.94
N ALA A 228 19.03 -13.25 -31.32
CA ALA A 228 20.34 -12.80 -30.84
C ALA A 228 20.31 -12.49 -29.33
N VAL A 229 19.25 -11.84 -28.85
CA VAL A 229 19.03 -11.49 -27.45
C VAL A 229 18.74 -12.75 -26.64
N LEU A 230 17.92 -13.69 -27.14
CA LEU A 230 17.72 -14.98 -26.48
C LEU A 230 19.06 -15.72 -26.27
N ASN A 231 19.93 -15.72 -27.28
CA ASN A 231 21.26 -16.32 -27.17
C ASN A 231 22.20 -15.55 -26.21
N LEU A 232 22.02 -14.24 -26.08
CA LEU A 232 22.76 -13.41 -25.13
C LEU A 232 22.31 -13.70 -23.69
N MET A 233 21.00 -13.72 -23.44
CA MET A 233 20.41 -14.04 -22.14
C MET A 233 20.85 -15.40 -21.64
N HIS A 234 20.93 -16.41 -22.52
CA HIS A 234 21.41 -17.74 -22.12
C HIS A 234 22.89 -17.73 -21.65
N LYS A 235 23.71 -16.81 -22.17
CA LYS A 235 25.13 -16.67 -21.83
C LYS A 235 25.38 -15.75 -20.63
N ASP A 236 24.40 -14.95 -20.25
CA ASP A 236 24.52 -14.00 -19.15
C ASP A 236 24.65 -14.75 -17.80
N PRO A 237 25.70 -14.51 -17.01
CA PRO A 237 25.85 -15.12 -15.69
C PRO A 237 24.92 -14.50 -14.62
N ASN A 238 24.35 -13.33 -14.86
CA ASN A 238 23.51 -12.62 -13.89
C ASN A 238 22.04 -13.05 -13.97
N ILE A 239 21.64 -13.77 -15.01
CA ILE A 239 20.29 -14.32 -15.15
C ILE A 239 20.20 -15.66 -14.41
N VAL A 240 19.50 -15.64 -13.28
CA VAL A 240 19.34 -16.80 -12.38
C VAL A 240 18.46 -17.88 -13.01
N GLU A 241 17.33 -17.49 -13.60
CA GLU A 241 16.38 -18.40 -14.23
C GLU A 241 16.53 -18.36 -15.75
N LYS A 242 17.08 -19.43 -16.32
CA LYS A 242 17.21 -19.57 -17.78
C LYS A 242 15.92 -20.17 -18.35
N ALA A 243 15.18 -19.36 -19.10
CA ALA A 243 13.92 -19.76 -19.72
C ALA A 243 14.09 -20.93 -20.70
N SER A 244 12.99 -21.66 -20.96
CA SER A 244 12.98 -22.73 -21.96
C SER A 244 13.10 -22.17 -23.38
N ASP A 245 14.30 -22.23 -23.95
CA ASP A 245 14.61 -21.67 -25.27
C ASP A 245 13.69 -22.13 -26.41
N ALA A 246 13.23 -23.39 -26.39
CA ALA A 246 12.50 -23.99 -27.51
C ALA A 246 11.17 -23.28 -27.78
N LEU A 247 10.38 -23.04 -26.73
CA LEU A 247 9.11 -22.35 -26.84
C LEU A 247 9.31 -20.88 -27.22
N ALA A 248 10.29 -20.20 -26.63
CA ALA A 248 10.58 -18.80 -26.96
C ALA A 248 11.00 -18.63 -28.43
N ARG A 249 11.83 -19.53 -28.95
CA ARG A 249 12.21 -19.54 -30.38
C ARG A 249 11.03 -19.85 -31.30
N GLU A 250 10.15 -20.77 -30.91
CA GLU A 250 8.93 -21.06 -31.68
C GLU A 250 7.99 -19.85 -31.75
N LEU A 251 7.74 -19.21 -30.60
CA LEU A 251 6.94 -17.98 -30.51
C LEU A 251 7.56 -16.86 -31.36
N ARG A 252 8.89 -16.69 -31.30
CA ARG A 252 9.59 -15.69 -32.13
C ARG A 252 9.43 -16.00 -33.62
N ALA A 253 9.63 -17.24 -34.03
CA ALA A 253 9.46 -17.64 -35.43
C ALA A 253 8.02 -17.48 -35.92
N SER A 254 7.02 -17.63 -35.04
CA SER A 254 5.62 -17.33 -35.36
C SER A 254 5.38 -15.84 -35.54
N LEU A 255 5.87 -15.01 -34.62
CA LEU A 255 5.78 -13.56 -34.68
C LEU A 255 6.37 -13.03 -36.00
N GLU A 256 7.59 -13.44 -36.34
CA GLU A 256 8.26 -13.01 -37.58
C GLU A 256 7.47 -13.39 -38.84
N ARG A 257 6.89 -14.60 -38.88
CA ARG A 257 6.03 -15.01 -40.00
C ARG A 257 4.79 -14.12 -40.12
N ASN A 258 4.18 -13.77 -38.99
CA ASN A 258 2.99 -12.94 -38.97
C ASN A 258 3.32 -11.50 -39.41
N LEU A 259 4.44 -10.94 -38.96
CA LEU A 259 4.90 -9.60 -39.37
C LEU A 259 5.21 -9.53 -40.87
N ASN A 260 5.86 -10.55 -41.42
CA ASN A 260 6.17 -10.61 -42.86
C ASN A 260 4.94 -10.84 -43.75
N SER A 261 3.80 -11.26 -43.18
CA SER A 261 2.56 -11.48 -43.94
C SER A 261 1.76 -10.18 -44.21
N VAL A 262 2.12 -9.07 -43.55
CA VAL A 262 1.40 -7.80 -43.67
C VAL A 262 1.82 -7.06 -44.95
N ALA A 263 0.84 -6.66 -45.77
CA ALA A 263 1.10 -5.88 -46.97
C ALA A 263 1.69 -4.49 -46.64
N ALA A 264 2.71 -4.08 -47.39
CA ALA A 264 3.45 -2.83 -47.16
C ALA A 264 2.56 -1.57 -47.18
N GLU A 265 1.50 -1.55 -47.99
CA GLU A 265 0.53 -0.43 -48.02
C GLU A 265 -0.21 -0.26 -46.68
N ASN A 266 -0.58 -1.37 -46.04
CA ASN A 266 -1.24 -1.35 -44.74
C ASN A 266 -0.29 -0.85 -43.64
N ILE A 267 0.99 -1.25 -43.71
CA ILE A 267 2.04 -0.77 -42.79
C ILE A 267 2.18 0.75 -42.89
N GLY A 268 2.20 1.32 -44.10
CA GLY A 268 2.28 2.76 -44.31
C GLY A 268 1.13 3.53 -43.64
N ARG A 269 -0.12 3.06 -43.85
CA ARG A 269 -1.32 3.68 -43.25
C ARG A 269 -1.32 3.61 -41.72
N VAL A 270 -0.96 2.46 -41.16
CA VAL A 270 -0.86 2.27 -39.71
C VAL A 270 0.23 3.17 -39.14
N SER A 271 1.40 3.22 -39.77
CA SER A 271 2.50 4.09 -39.36
C SER A 271 2.10 5.56 -39.30
N SER A 272 1.38 6.06 -40.32
CA SER A 272 0.89 7.44 -40.31
C SER A 272 -0.08 7.71 -39.15
N GLY A 273 -1.02 6.80 -38.89
CA GLY A 273 -1.96 6.93 -37.78
C GLY A 273 -1.28 6.92 -36.41
N VAL A 274 -0.29 6.04 -36.23
CA VAL A 274 0.51 5.98 -34.99
C VAL A 274 1.32 7.26 -34.78
N SER A 275 1.95 7.80 -35.83
CA SER A 275 2.67 9.08 -35.73
C SER A 275 1.75 10.25 -35.34
N GLU A 276 0.51 10.27 -35.83
CA GLU A 276 -0.49 11.27 -35.44
C GLU A 276 -0.92 11.10 -33.98
N GLU A 277 -1.17 9.86 -33.54
CA GLU A 277 -1.50 9.52 -32.14
C GLU A 277 -0.39 9.99 -31.18
N MET A 278 0.86 9.64 -31.47
CA MET A 278 2.04 10.05 -30.67
C MET A 278 2.17 11.57 -30.59
N SER A 279 1.94 12.26 -31.71
CA SER A 279 2.01 13.72 -31.77
C SER A 279 0.93 14.39 -30.90
N LYS A 280 -0.29 13.83 -30.87
CA LYS A 280 -1.38 14.31 -30.01
C LYS A 280 -1.10 14.03 -28.54
N SER A 281 -0.65 12.81 -28.21
CA SER A 281 -0.31 12.44 -26.84
C SER A 281 0.79 13.34 -26.27
N LYS A 282 1.84 13.64 -27.05
CA LYS A 282 2.90 14.56 -26.62
C LYS A 282 2.37 15.96 -26.27
N LYS A 283 1.42 16.49 -27.04
CA LYS A 283 0.79 17.80 -26.77
C LYS A 283 -0.08 17.80 -25.50
N ILE A 284 -0.66 16.66 -25.12
CA ILE A 284 -1.45 16.54 -23.90
C ILE A 284 -0.54 16.50 -22.67
N ILE A 285 0.60 15.84 -22.78
CA ILE A 285 1.56 15.66 -21.69
C ILE A 285 2.40 16.94 -21.45
N GLN A 286 2.69 17.70 -22.51
CA GLN A 286 3.34 19.01 -22.42
C GLN A 286 2.29 20.13 -22.55
N PRO A 287 1.70 20.64 -21.45
CA PRO A 287 0.86 21.83 -21.55
C PRO A 287 1.71 23.01 -22.04
N THR A 288 1.28 23.62 -23.15
CA THR A 288 1.93 24.77 -23.77
C THR A 288 2.12 25.90 -22.76
N GLU A 289 3.36 26.29 -22.46
CA GLU A 289 3.63 27.61 -21.90
C GLU A 289 3.46 28.66 -23.01
N ASN A 290 2.50 29.57 -22.78
CA ASN A 290 2.26 30.88 -23.40
C ASN A 290 1.51 31.00 -24.75
N SER A 291 0.29 31.54 -24.64
CA SER A 291 -0.15 32.67 -25.46
C SER A 291 -1.03 33.63 -24.64
N ASP A 292 -0.42 34.36 -23.70
CA ASP A 292 -0.90 35.69 -23.32
C ASP A 292 -0.49 36.65 -24.45
N SER A 293 -1.40 36.87 -25.40
CA SER A 293 -1.54 38.14 -26.11
C SER A 293 -2.74 38.05 -27.06
N ASP A 294 -3.94 38.32 -26.56
CA ASP A 294 -4.99 38.93 -27.37
C ASP A 294 -5.88 39.83 -26.49
N THR A 295 -5.52 41.11 -26.56
CA THR A 295 -6.40 42.28 -26.53
C THR A 295 -7.33 42.47 -25.33
N ASN A 296 -6.80 43.15 -24.31
CA ASN A 296 -7.57 44.05 -23.46
C ASN A 296 -8.37 45.04 -24.33
N THR A 297 -9.65 44.76 -24.56
CA THR A 297 -10.62 45.80 -24.94
C THR A 297 -11.29 46.27 -23.66
N TYR A 298 -10.59 47.11 -22.89
CA TYR A 298 -11.23 47.95 -21.89
C TYR A 298 -11.80 49.16 -22.63
N THR A 299 -13.11 49.12 -22.83
CA THR A 299 -13.97 50.29 -22.99
C THR A 299 -13.64 51.30 -21.90
N ASN A 300 -12.99 52.41 -22.28
CA ASN A 300 -13.03 53.65 -21.53
C ASN A 300 -13.91 54.62 -22.29
N HIS A 301 -15.01 54.98 -21.61
CA HIS A 301 -15.84 56.14 -21.87
C HIS A 301 -14.97 57.39 -22.05
N GLU A 302 -15.02 58.00 -23.23
CA GLU A 302 -14.81 59.44 -23.36
C GLU A 302 -16.15 60.11 -23.63
N ASN A 303 -16.45 61.07 -22.76
CA ASN A 303 -17.51 62.06 -22.93
C ASN A 303 -17.29 62.84 -24.23
N SER A 304 -18.35 62.97 -25.02
CA SER A 304 -18.52 64.13 -25.89
C SER A 304 -19.95 64.61 -25.71
N GLU A 305 -20.07 65.69 -24.94
CA GLU A 305 -21.23 66.55 -24.88
C GLU A 305 -21.61 67.02 -26.29
N GLU A 306 -22.92 67.14 -26.50
CA GLU A 306 -23.53 67.83 -27.61
C GLU A 306 -22.89 69.21 -27.83
N THR A 307 -22.51 69.51 -29.06
CA THR A 307 -22.66 70.86 -29.60
C THR A 307 -22.90 70.79 -31.11
N GLU A 308 -24.13 71.13 -31.47
CA GLU A 308 -24.55 71.63 -32.77
C GLU A 308 -23.50 72.54 -33.44
N PHE A 309 -23.30 72.42 -34.76
CA PHE A 309 -23.64 73.45 -35.78
C PHE A 309 -23.05 73.13 -37.16
N TYR A 310 -23.93 73.01 -38.17
CA TYR A 310 -23.82 73.35 -39.61
C TYR A 310 -22.53 73.04 -40.40
N ASN A 311 -22.60 72.05 -41.31
CA ASN A 311 -22.82 72.20 -42.78
C ASN A 311 -22.53 70.89 -43.51
#